data_AF-A0A0E0EJ78-F1
#
_entry.id   AF-A0A0E0EJ78-F1
#
_cell.length_a   1.000
_cell.length_b   1.000
_cell.length_c   1.000
_cell.angle_alpha   90.00
_cell.angle_beta   90.00
_cell.angle_gamma   90.00
#
_symmetry.space_group_name_H-M   'P 1'
#
loop_
_entity.id
_entity.type
_entity.pdbx_description
1 polymer ?
#
loop_
_entity_poly.entity_id
_entity_poly.type
_entity_poly.pdbx_seq_one_letter_code
_entity_poly.pdbx_strand_id
1 'polypeptide(L)'
;MDLLSCNFICSILTDLLCYLIRIELRDEWRLENRKAFANIWSDMVYGISLFLLMYFNQSKVAMLKFTGYKLLNNISDSGKAFLIILVSDILLGYHSESGWHSLVEVILEHYGLEADQAAITFFVCLVPVALDVYKYLPRLSPSVGKTILPVLTVVEN
;
A
#
# COMPACT_ATOMS: atom_id res chain seq x y z
N MET A 1 -25.01 50.50 -31.99
CA MET A 1 -24.88 49.03 -31.96
C MET A 1 -24.00 48.72 -30.78
N ASP A 2 -24.64 48.50 -29.63
CA ASP A 2 -24.20 49.14 -28.39
C ASP A 2 -23.35 48.20 -27.52
N LEU A 3 -22.31 48.75 -26.88
CA LEU A 3 -21.44 48.05 -25.93
C LEU A 3 -22.23 47.30 -24.84
N LEU A 4 -23.43 47.77 -24.51
CA LEU A 4 -24.32 47.18 -23.51
C LEU A 4 -24.84 45.80 -23.93
N SER A 5 -25.18 45.62 -25.21
CA SER A 5 -25.57 44.30 -25.75
C SER A 5 -24.37 43.35 -25.78
N CYS A 6 -23.17 43.85 -26.07
CA CYS A 6 -21.96 43.02 -26.09
C CYS A 6 -21.60 42.51 -24.67
N ASN A 7 -21.69 43.36 -23.65
CA ASN A 7 -21.47 42.98 -22.25
C ASN A 7 -22.53 42.00 -21.74
N PHE A 8 -23.79 42.17 -22.13
CA PHE A 8 -24.88 41.27 -21.75
C PHE A 8 -24.71 39.88 -22.39
N ILE A 9 -24.35 39.83 -23.67
CA ILE A 9 -24.03 38.59 -24.37
C ILE A 9 -22.81 37.92 -23.74
N CYS A 10 -21.77 38.68 -23.38
CA CYS A 10 -20.57 38.17 -22.69
C CYS A 10 -20.91 37.55 -21.33
N SER A 11 -21.76 38.21 -20.53
CA SER A 11 -22.20 37.69 -19.22
C SER A 11 -22.96 36.37 -19.34
N ILE A 12 -23.90 36.29 -20.30
CA ILE A 12 -24.65 35.06 -20.55
C ILE A 12 -23.72 33.94 -21.01
N LEU A 13 -22.74 34.25 -21.86
CA LEU A 13 -21.76 33.28 -22.32
C LEU A 13 -20.88 32.77 -21.17
N THR A 14 -20.44 33.65 -20.26
CA THR A 14 -19.68 33.25 -19.08
C THR A 14 -20.51 32.41 -18.11
N ASP A 15 -21.78 32.74 -17.89
CA ASP A 15 -22.67 31.98 -17.01
C ASP A 15 -22.94 30.58 -17.58
N LEU A 16 -23.18 30.48 -18.89
CA LEU A 16 -23.38 29.21 -19.60
C LEU A 16 -22.11 28.35 -19.55
N LEU A 17 -20.95 28.96 -19.76
CA LEU A 17 -19.66 28.26 -19.73
C LEU A 17 -19.33 27.76 -18.31
N CYS A 18 -19.56 28.59 -17.28
CA CYS A 18 -19.44 28.18 -15.89
C CYS A 18 -20.43 27.06 -15.52
N TYR A 19 -21.64 27.09 -16.07
CA TYR A 19 -22.63 26.03 -15.85
C TYR A 19 -22.18 24.70 -16.46
N LEU A 20 -21.67 24.71 -17.70
CA LEU A 20 -21.14 23.52 -18.35
C LEU A 20 -19.93 22.93 -17.59
N ILE A 21 -18.97 23.78 -17.20
CA ILE A 21 -17.80 23.36 -16.42
C ILE A 21 -18.23 22.72 -15.08
N ARG A 22 -19.24 23.29 -14.41
CA ARG A 22 -19.75 22.72 -13.16
C ARG A 22 -20.42 21.36 -13.33
N ILE A 23 -21.04 21.09 -14.48
CA ILE A 23 -21.61 19.77 -14.77
C ILE A 23 -20.49 18.77 -15.01
N GLU A 24 -19.52 19.12 -15.86
CA GLU A 24 -18.38 18.25 -16.18
C GLU A 24 -17.61 17.85 -14.92
N LEU A 25 -17.21 18.84 -14.10
CA LEU A 25 -16.50 18.61 -12.83
C LEU A 25 -17.31 17.74 -11.85
N ARG A 26 -18.64 17.90 -11.84
CA ARG A 26 -19.51 17.08 -10.98
C ARG A 26 -19.53 15.63 -11.44
N ASP A 27 -19.53 15.40 -12.73
CA ASP A 27 -19.57 14.04 -13.29
C ASP A 27 -18.21 13.34 -13.17
N GLU A 28 -17.10 14.06 -13.37
CA GLU A 28 -15.74 13.57 -13.08
C GLU A 28 -15.59 13.18 -11.60
N TRP A 29 -15.94 14.07 -10.67
CA TRP A 29 -15.86 13.81 -9.23
C TRP A 29 -16.74 12.62 -8.81
N ARG A 30 -17.93 12.46 -9.42
CA ARG A 30 -18.78 11.29 -9.16
C ARG A 30 -18.21 10.00 -9.73
N LEU A 31 -17.51 10.06 -10.86
CA LEU A 31 -16.86 8.90 -11.46
C LEU A 31 -15.66 8.46 -10.62
N GLU A 32 -14.82 9.39 -10.20
CA GLU A 32 -13.65 9.13 -9.34
C GLU A 32 -14.06 8.52 -8.01
N ASN A 33 -15.04 9.10 -7.32
CA ASN A 33 -15.57 8.53 -6.09
C ASN A 33 -16.11 7.11 -6.28
N ARG A 34 -16.90 6.86 -7.34
CA ARG A 34 -17.41 5.51 -7.62
C ARG A 34 -16.28 4.51 -7.85
N LYS A 35 -15.22 4.91 -8.56
CA LYS A 35 -14.04 4.06 -8.80
C LYS A 35 -13.29 3.78 -7.50
N ALA A 36 -13.01 4.81 -6.70
CA ALA A 36 -12.36 4.69 -5.41
C ALA A 36 -13.11 3.71 -4.48
N PHE A 37 -14.42 3.88 -4.33
CA PHE A 37 -15.26 2.97 -3.56
C PHE A 37 -15.26 1.54 -4.14
N ALA A 38 -15.31 1.39 -5.46
CA ALA A 38 -15.27 0.09 -6.10
C ALA A 38 -13.95 -0.65 -5.83
N ASN A 39 -12.81 0.06 -5.91
CA ASN A 39 -11.49 -0.49 -5.62
C ASN A 39 -11.35 -0.92 -4.16
N ILE A 40 -11.77 -0.05 -3.22
CA ILE A 40 -11.79 -0.39 -1.78
C ILE A 40 -12.62 -1.65 -1.54
N TRP A 41 -13.81 -1.72 -2.14
CA TRP A 41 -14.71 -2.85 -1.95
C TRP A 41 -14.18 -4.14 -2.58
N SER A 42 -13.60 -4.06 -3.79
CA SER A 42 -13.01 -5.23 -4.46
C SER A 42 -11.86 -5.80 -3.66
N ASP A 43 -10.98 -4.94 -3.13
CA ASP A 43 -9.82 -5.36 -2.35
C ASP A 43 -10.24 -5.96 -1.01
N MET A 44 -11.25 -5.38 -0.36
CA MET A 44 -11.80 -5.94 0.88
C MET A 44 -12.40 -7.34 0.65
N VAL A 45 -13.21 -7.50 -0.40
CA VAL A 45 -13.81 -8.80 -0.75
C VAL A 45 -12.74 -9.81 -1.14
N TYR A 46 -11.73 -9.40 -1.90
CA TYR A 46 -10.58 -10.24 -2.24
C TYR A 46 -9.83 -10.70 -0.98
N GLY A 47 -9.51 -9.77 -0.08
CA GLY A 47 -8.81 -10.05 1.19
C GLY A 47 -9.61 -11.00 2.08
N ILE A 48 -10.91 -10.77 2.27
CA ILE A 48 -11.78 -11.65 3.06
C ILE A 48 -11.86 -13.04 2.42
N SER A 49 -12.07 -13.11 1.11
CA SER A 49 -12.16 -14.39 0.39
C SER A 49 -10.87 -15.19 0.51
N LEU A 50 -9.71 -14.54 0.35
CA LEU A 50 -8.40 -15.16 0.49
C LEU A 50 -8.14 -15.61 1.93
N PHE A 51 -8.49 -14.78 2.92
CA PHE A 51 -8.37 -15.13 4.33
C PHE A 51 -9.23 -16.35 4.70
N LEU A 52 -10.50 -16.36 4.29
CA LEU A 52 -11.39 -17.50 4.49
C LEU A 52 -10.86 -18.76 3.79
N LEU A 53 -10.37 -18.64 2.55
CA LEU A 53 -9.80 -19.75 1.81
C LEU A 53 -8.60 -20.36 2.54
N MET A 54 -7.68 -19.52 3.04
CA MET A 54 -6.55 -19.98 3.86
C MET A 54 -7.00 -20.58 5.18
N TYR A 55 -8.00 -19.98 5.83
CA TYR A 55 -8.53 -20.44 7.11
C TYR A 55 -9.18 -21.82 7.01
N PHE A 56 -9.96 -22.08 5.96
CA PHE A 56 -10.60 -23.38 5.73
C PHE A 56 -9.64 -24.44 5.20
N ASN A 57 -8.60 -24.05 4.43
CA ASN A 57 -7.66 -24.98 3.81
C ASN A 57 -6.31 -25.07 4.57
N GLN A 58 -6.35 -25.20 5.90
CA GLN A 58 -5.15 -25.27 6.75
C GLN A 58 -4.13 -26.32 6.26
N SER A 59 -4.58 -27.49 5.80
CA SER A 59 -3.70 -28.55 5.29
C SER A 59 -2.90 -28.12 4.06
N LYS A 60 -3.51 -27.38 3.12
CA LYS A 60 -2.81 -26.87 1.93
C LYS A 60 -1.85 -25.76 2.31
N VAL A 61 -2.23 -24.89 3.25
CA VAL A 61 -1.35 -23.83 3.78
C VAL A 61 -0.14 -24.45 4.49
N ALA A 62 -0.33 -25.52 5.28
CA ALA A 62 0.76 -26.24 5.91
C ALA A 62 1.71 -26.88 4.89
N MET A 63 1.18 -27.46 3.82
CA MET A 63 1.99 -27.99 2.71
C MET A 63 2.77 -26.89 1.99
N LEU A 64 2.16 -25.73 1.75
CA LEU A 64 2.84 -24.57 1.15
C LEU A 64 3.99 -24.07 2.04
N LYS A 65 3.73 -23.95 3.35
CA LYS A 65 4.76 -23.59 4.35
C LYS A 65 5.91 -24.59 4.34
N PHE A 66 5.60 -25.88 4.34
CA PHE A 66 6.61 -26.94 4.28
C PHE A 66 7.42 -26.89 2.99
N THR A 67 6.77 -26.73 1.84
CA THR A 67 7.45 -26.62 0.54
C THR A 67 8.33 -25.37 0.48
N GLY A 68 7.85 -24.22 0.96
CA GLY A 68 8.64 -22.99 1.04
C GLY A 68 9.87 -23.15 1.94
N TYR A 69 9.68 -23.72 3.13
CA TYR A 69 10.78 -24.01 4.06
C TYR A 69 11.79 -24.99 3.46
N LYS A 70 11.31 -26.03 2.77
CA LYS A 70 12.17 -27.01 2.09
C LYS A 70 12.93 -26.37 0.93
N LEU A 71 12.30 -25.53 0.11
CA LEU A 71 12.96 -24.77 -0.96
C LEU A 71 14.08 -23.89 -0.40
N LEU A 72 13.78 -23.08 0.62
CA LEU A 72 14.77 -22.19 1.23
C LEU A 72 15.94 -22.96 1.87
N ASN A 73 15.67 -24.10 2.50
CA ASN A 73 16.71 -24.92 3.11
C ASN A 73 17.52 -25.76 2.12
N ASN A 74 16.94 -26.12 0.98
CA ASN A 74 17.62 -26.89 -0.06
C ASN A 74 18.55 -26.02 -0.93
N ILE A 75 18.39 -24.69 -0.90
CA ILE A 75 19.35 -23.76 -1.51
C ILE A 75 20.69 -23.85 -0.76
N SER A 76 21.80 -23.72 -1.50
CA SER A 76 23.14 -23.68 -0.93
C SER A 76 23.30 -22.50 0.04
N ASP A 77 24.19 -22.60 1.02
CA ASP A 77 24.38 -21.52 2.00
C ASP A 77 24.81 -20.19 1.34
N SER A 78 25.53 -20.26 0.21
CA SER A 78 25.82 -19.09 -0.64
C SER A 78 24.56 -18.53 -1.32
N GLY A 79 23.64 -19.37 -1.77
CA GLY A 79 22.37 -18.94 -2.38
C GLY A 79 21.40 -18.32 -1.36
N LYS A 80 21.38 -18.82 -0.13
CA LYS A 80 20.64 -18.19 0.98
C LYS A 80 21.19 -16.80 1.27
N ALA A 81 22.52 -16.65 1.35
CA ALA A 81 23.17 -15.36 1.54
C ALA A 81 22.87 -14.40 0.38
N PHE A 82 22.92 -14.88 -0.86
CA PHE A 82 22.55 -14.09 -2.04
C PHE A 82 21.08 -13.65 -2.02
N LEU A 83 20.16 -14.54 -1.64
CA LEU A 83 18.73 -14.21 -1.52
C LEU A 83 18.48 -13.17 -0.43
N ILE A 84 19.17 -13.28 0.71
CA ILE A 84 19.11 -12.27 1.77
C ILE A 84 19.64 -10.93 1.27
N ILE A 85 20.78 -10.92 0.56
CA ILE A 85 21.35 -9.70 -0.02
C ILE A 85 20.38 -9.08 -1.02
N LEU A 86 19.84 -9.86 -1.95
CA LEU A 86 18.90 -9.41 -2.98
C LEU A 86 17.61 -8.86 -2.37
N VAL A 87 17.02 -9.55 -1.39
CA VAL A 87 15.84 -9.06 -0.67
C VAL A 87 16.19 -7.79 0.12
N SER A 88 17.34 -7.77 0.79
CA SER A 88 17.78 -6.59 1.52
C SER A 88 18.08 -5.43 0.60
N ASP A 89 18.59 -5.64 -0.62
CA ASP A 89 18.92 -4.61 -1.58
C ASP A 89 17.66 -4.07 -2.27
N ILE A 90 16.65 -4.92 -2.52
CA ILE A 90 15.32 -4.45 -2.88
C ILE A 90 14.76 -3.60 -1.73
N LEU A 91 14.89 -4.04 -0.47
CA LEU A 91 14.42 -3.33 0.74
C LEU A 91 15.26 -2.10 1.15
N LEU A 92 16.53 -2.00 0.72
CA LEU A 92 17.48 -0.91 1.02
C LEU A 92 17.64 0.05 -0.15
N GLY A 93 17.42 -0.39 -1.40
CA GLY A 93 17.29 0.46 -2.59
C GLY A 93 16.11 1.44 -2.48
N TYR A 94 15.23 1.20 -1.51
CA TYR A 94 14.25 2.14 -0.97
C TYR A 94 14.84 3.37 -0.23
N HIS A 95 16.16 3.48 -0.04
CA HIS A 95 16.78 4.74 0.41
C HIS A 95 16.68 5.85 -0.65
N SER A 96 16.31 5.53 -1.89
CA SER A 96 15.81 6.52 -2.82
C SER A 96 14.40 6.93 -2.37
N GLU A 97 14.27 8.11 -1.74
CA GLU A 97 12.99 8.74 -1.36
C GLU A 97 11.89 8.54 -2.41
N SER A 98 12.26 8.60 -3.69
CA SER A 98 11.36 8.43 -4.84
C SER A 98 10.68 7.06 -4.95
N GLY A 99 11.32 5.95 -4.55
CA GLY A 99 10.75 4.61 -4.73
C GLY A 99 9.57 4.35 -3.82
N TRP A 100 9.70 4.76 -2.55
CA TRP A 100 8.58 4.74 -1.60
C TRP A 100 7.52 5.78 -1.95
N HIS A 101 7.93 6.96 -2.42
CA HIS A 101 7.00 8.00 -2.85
C HIS A 101 6.07 7.49 -3.95
N SER A 102 6.62 6.94 -5.04
CA SER A 102 5.81 6.41 -6.15
C SER A 102 4.97 5.19 -5.73
N LEU A 103 5.46 4.34 -4.83
CA LEU A 103 4.67 3.21 -4.34
C LEU A 103 3.45 3.68 -3.54
N VAL A 104 3.63 4.66 -2.67
CA VAL A 104 2.54 5.21 -1.85
C VAL A 104 1.57 6.01 -2.73
N GLU A 105 2.07 6.77 -3.70
CA GLU A 105 1.26 7.50 -4.68
C GLU A 105 0.35 6.55 -5.47
N VAL A 106 0.89 5.46 -6.03
CA VAL A 106 0.09 4.46 -6.75
C VAL A 106 -0.97 3.81 -5.85
N ILE A 107 -0.65 3.53 -4.59
CA ILE A 107 -1.61 2.98 -3.63
C ILE A 107 -2.72 4.00 -3.34
N LEU A 108 -2.36 5.25 -3.08
CA LEU A 108 -3.32 6.31 -2.78
C LEU A 108 -4.22 6.63 -3.97
N GLU A 109 -3.67 6.69 -5.18
CA GLU A 109 -4.44 6.80 -6.42
C GLU A 109 -5.40 5.63 -6.61
N HIS A 110 -4.95 4.40 -6.30
CA HIS A 110 -5.80 3.22 -6.36
C HIS A 110 -7.00 3.34 -5.41
N TYR A 111 -6.78 3.92 -4.23
CA TYR A 111 -7.83 4.18 -3.24
C TYR A 111 -8.58 5.51 -3.47
N GLY A 112 -8.22 6.28 -4.49
CA GLY A 112 -8.79 7.60 -4.80
C GLY A 112 -8.59 8.64 -3.69
N LEU A 113 -7.50 8.53 -2.93
CA LEU A 113 -7.17 9.45 -1.83
C LEU A 113 -6.16 10.49 -2.32
N GLU A 114 -6.58 11.76 -2.36
CA GLU A 114 -5.68 12.90 -2.54
C GLU A 114 -4.93 13.15 -1.22
N ALA A 115 -3.82 12.44 -0.98
CA ALA A 115 -2.98 12.72 0.17
C ALA A 115 -2.00 13.86 -0.16
N ASP A 116 -1.85 14.78 0.79
CA ASP A 116 -0.86 15.84 0.69
C ASP A 116 0.57 15.26 0.64
N GLN A 117 1.44 15.93 -0.10
CA GLN A 117 2.84 15.54 -0.28
C GLN A 117 3.57 15.42 1.07
N ALA A 118 3.22 16.25 2.06
CA ALA A 118 3.77 16.15 3.41
C ALA A 118 3.33 14.88 4.14
N ALA A 119 2.10 14.41 3.92
CA ALA A 119 1.58 13.17 4.51
C ALA A 119 2.26 11.94 3.89
N ILE A 120 2.47 11.96 2.57
CA ILE A 120 3.23 10.91 1.87
C ILE A 120 4.65 10.84 2.42
N THR A 121 5.36 11.98 2.46
CA THR A 121 6.74 12.05 2.98
C THR A 121 6.81 11.58 4.44
N PHE A 122 5.86 11.99 5.29
CA PHE A 122 5.82 11.52 6.68
C PHE A 122 5.68 9.99 6.78
N PHE A 123 4.81 9.40 5.96
CA PHE A 123 4.63 7.95 5.91
C PHE A 123 5.89 7.23 5.44
N VAL A 124 6.49 7.71 4.35
CA VAL A 124 7.74 7.16 3.78
C VAL A 124 8.90 7.24 4.77
N CYS A 125 8.99 8.30 5.57
CA CYS A 125 10.04 8.42 6.60
C CYS A 125 9.76 7.54 7.83
N LEU A 126 8.50 7.37 8.24
CA LEU A 126 8.14 6.69 9.48
C LEU A 126 8.19 5.16 9.34
N VAL A 127 7.68 4.61 8.23
CA VAL A 127 7.48 3.17 8.08
C VAL A 127 8.78 2.37 8.07
N PRO A 128 9.82 2.72 7.28
CA PRO A 128 11.08 2.00 7.27
C PRO A 128 11.78 2.07 8.63
N VAL A 129 11.76 3.24 9.27
CA VAL A 129 12.36 3.45 10.60
C VAL A 129 11.62 2.64 11.67
N ALA A 130 10.30 2.62 11.64
CA ALA A 130 9.52 1.82 12.57
C ALA A 130 9.79 0.32 12.39
N LEU A 131 9.80 -0.19 11.15
CA LEU A 131 10.14 -1.58 10.84
C LEU A 131 11.54 -1.96 11.36
N ASP A 132 12.49 -1.04 11.24
CA ASP A 132 13.85 -1.24 11.73
C ASP A 132 13.88 -1.28 13.27
N VAL A 133 13.17 -0.39 13.95
CA VAL A 133 13.04 -0.42 15.43
C VAL A 133 12.40 -1.72 15.93
N TYR A 134 11.36 -2.23 15.27
CA TYR A 134 10.77 -3.55 15.61
C TYR A 134 11.77 -4.70 15.44
N LYS A 135 12.66 -4.62 14.46
CA LYS A 135 13.73 -5.61 14.25
C LYS A 135 14.86 -5.50 15.28
N TYR A 136 15.13 -4.29 15.79
CA TYR A 136 16.16 -4.04 16.81
C TYR A 136 15.69 -4.18 18.26
N LEU A 137 14.38 -4.07 18.54
CA LEU A 137 13.78 -4.23 19.87
C LEU A 137 14.14 -5.55 20.58
N PRO A 138 14.14 -6.73 19.91
CA PRO A 138 14.59 -7.98 20.51
C PRO A 138 16.08 -8.03 20.86
N ARG A 139 16.90 -7.15 20.27
CA ARG A 139 18.36 -7.08 20.49
C ARG A 139 18.75 -6.14 21.62
N LEU A 140 17.93 -5.14 21.96
CA LEU A 140 18.19 -4.15 23.01
C LEU A 140 17.70 -4.58 24.41
N SER A 141 16.76 -5.52 24.50
CA SER A 141 16.30 -6.07 25.78
C SER A 141 16.24 -7.61 25.74
N PRO A 142 17.22 -8.32 26.33
CA PRO A 142 17.24 -9.80 26.39
C PRO A 142 16.13 -10.40 27.26
N SER A 143 15.26 -9.59 27.89
CA SER A 143 14.10 -10.06 28.65
C SER A 143 12.85 -10.33 27.80
N VAL A 144 12.68 -9.66 26.65
CA VAL A 144 11.49 -9.87 25.79
C VAL A 144 11.65 -11.11 24.92
N GLY A 145 12.87 -11.37 24.43
CA GLY A 145 13.20 -12.61 23.70
C GLY A 145 12.88 -13.86 24.52
N LYS A 146 13.15 -13.85 25.83
CA LYS A 146 12.90 -14.99 26.74
C LYS A 146 11.42 -15.29 27.01
N THR A 147 10.52 -14.35 26.73
CA THR A 147 9.07 -14.57 26.93
C THR A 147 8.39 -15.07 25.66
N ILE A 148 8.93 -14.73 24.48
CA ILE A 148 8.37 -15.13 23.17
C ILE A 148 9.04 -16.40 22.61
N LEU A 149 10.34 -16.64 22.88
CA LEU A 149 11.01 -17.87 22.44
C LEU A 149 10.36 -19.19 22.93
N PRO A 150 9.85 -19.33 24.17
CA PRO A 150 9.26 -20.58 24.61
C PRO A 150 7.92 -20.90 23.91
N VAL A 151 7.24 -19.92 23.30
CA VAL A 151 5.99 -20.16 22.55
C VAL A 151 6.28 -20.75 21.16
N LEU A 152 7.42 -20.43 20.55
CA LEU A 152 7.86 -21.03 19.30
C LEU A 152 8.40 -22.46 19.48
N THR A 153 9.00 -22.78 20.63
CA THR A 153 9.52 -24.14 20.90
C THR A 153 8.46 -25.16 21.33
N VAL A 154 7.22 -24.74 21.61
CA VAL A 154 6.11 -25.67 21.95
C VAL A 154 5.35 -26.13 20.69
N VAL A 155 5.57 -25.51 19.54
CA VAL A 155 4.99 -25.96 18.25
C VAL A 155 5.91 -26.94 17.51
N GLU A 156 7.14 -27.14 17.99
CA GLU A 156 8.15 -28.01 17.35
C GLU A 156 8.35 -29.36 18.06
N ASN A 157 7.44 -29.77 18.96
CA ASN A 157 7.37 -31.12 19.53
C ASN A 157 5.97 -31.73 19.36
#